data_AF-A0A395M4S6-F1
#
_entry.id   AF-A0A395M4S6-F1
#
_cell.length_a   1.000
_cell.length_b   1.000
_cell.length_c   1.000
_cell.angle_alpha   90.00
_cell.angle_beta   90.00
_cell.angle_gamma   90.00
#
_symmetry.space_group_name_H-M   'P 1'
#
loop_
_entity.id
_entity.type
_entity.pdbx_description
1 polymer ?
#
loop_
_entity_poly.entity_id
_entity_poly.type
_entity_poly.pdbx_seq_one_letter_code
_entity_poly.pdbx_strand_id
1 'polypeptide(L)'
;MRPVHANEAERLVVWKPMMILDKTLYGPAYVESLVARNPGLVTSKTYGRKTLPLEVWYMILDIITNDPSLHDFAFVRANCIEMGGKRGQTLVCNRVNQWASLGALRNENEVEEVNMYLARPDLNFRLLPNPFRLDGGSQPWEIPTLLFSSKIKSLHVEITVPDFIKHFEDDLQRDQ
;
A
#
# COMPACT_ATOMS: atom_id res chain seq x y z
N MET A 1 -8.97 9.25 -0.67
CA MET A 1 -7.59 8.77 -0.38
C MET A 1 -6.50 9.82 -0.64
N ARG A 2 -5.36 9.74 0.06
CA ARG A 2 -4.13 10.49 -0.24
C ARG A 2 -2.86 9.63 -0.05
N PRO A 3 -1.73 9.97 -0.69
CA PRO A 3 -0.46 9.27 -0.47
C PRO A 3 0.05 9.42 0.98
N VAL A 4 0.75 8.40 1.45
CA VAL A 4 1.51 8.45 2.71
C VAL A 4 2.73 9.37 2.56
N HIS A 5 2.95 10.22 3.57
CA HIS A 5 4.12 11.08 3.65
C HIS A 5 5.29 10.44 4.41
N ALA A 6 6.50 10.91 4.14
CA ALA A 6 7.75 10.37 4.68
C ALA A 6 7.82 10.30 6.21
N ASN A 7 7.17 11.23 6.91
CA ASN A 7 7.18 11.35 8.36
C ASN A 7 6.00 10.64 9.05
N GLU A 8 5.16 9.91 8.31
CA GLU A 8 3.95 9.30 8.89
C GLU A 8 4.16 7.87 9.38
N ALA A 9 5.29 7.23 9.10
CA ALA A 9 5.54 5.82 9.42
C ALA A 9 5.14 5.43 10.87
N GLU A 10 5.63 6.18 11.85
CA GLU A 10 5.33 5.92 13.27
C GLU A 10 3.84 6.12 13.59
N ARG A 11 3.22 7.15 13.03
CA ARG A 11 1.79 7.43 13.21
C ARG A 11 0.94 6.30 12.64
N LEU A 12 1.33 5.71 11.52
CA LEU A 12 0.63 4.58 10.91
C LEU A 12 0.64 3.35 11.83
N VAL A 13 1.75 3.07 12.52
CA VAL A 13 1.82 1.97 13.49
C VAL A 13 0.95 2.23 14.72
N VAL A 14 0.88 3.47 15.20
CA VAL A 14 0.08 3.83 16.36
C VAL A 14 -1.42 3.81 16.04
N TRP A 15 -1.82 4.36 14.89
CA TRP A 15 -3.22 4.55 14.53
C TRP A 15 -3.79 3.32 13.80
N LYS A 16 -2.91 2.50 13.21
CA LYS A 16 -3.23 1.29 12.45
C LYS A 16 -4.38 1.46 11.46
N PRO A 17 -4.41 2.54 10.65
CA PRO A 17 -5.49 2.74 9.69
C PRO A 17 -5.48 1.66 8.62
N MET A 18 -6.61 1.51 7.94
CA MET A 18 -6.65 0.81 6.66
C MET A 18 -5.90 1.62 5.60
N MET A 19 -5.16 0.93 4.73
CA MET A 19 -4.35 1.51 3.66
C MET A 19 -4.52 0.71 2.36
N ILE A 20 -4.30 1.38 1.22
CA ILE A 20 -4.28 0.78 -0.11
C ILE A 20 -2.84 0.82 -0.59
N LEU A 21 -2.31 -0.37 -0.85
CA LEU A 21 -1.04 -0.58 -1.52
C LEU A 21 -1.30 -0.85 -3.01
N ASP A 22 -0.77 -0.01 -3.87
CA ASP A 22 -0.64 -0.26 -5.30
C ASP A 22 0.57 -1.16 -5.53
N LYS A 23 0.30 -2.44 -5.83
CA LYS A 23 1.32 -3.47 -6.01
C LYS A 23 2.09 -3.24 -7.31
N THR A 24 1.43 -2.72 -8.33
CA THR A 24 2.03 -2.41 -9.63
C THR A 24 3.07 -1.30 -9.47
N LEU A 25 2.76 -0.27 -8.69
CA LEU A 25 3.67 0.85 -8.43
C LEU A 25 4.71 0.61 -7.32
N TYR A 26 4.56 -0.46 -6.51
CA TYR A 26 5.48 -0.76 -5.42
C TYR A 26 6.94 -0.94 -5.89
N GLY A 27 7.15 -1.76 -6.93
CA GLY A 27 8.48 -2.00 -7.50
C GLY A 27 9.11 -0.73 -8.11
N PRO A 28 8.41 -0.02 -9.00
CA PRO A 28 8.85 1.26 -9.54
C PRO A 28 9.20 2.29 -8.47
N ALA A 29 8.36 2.45 -7.45
CA ALA A 29 8.62 3.37 -6.33
C ALA A 29 9.90 3.00 -5.56
N TYR A 30 10.18 1.70 -5.41
CA TYR A 30 11.39 1.23 -4.76
C TYR A 30 12.63 1.57 -5.58
N VAL A 31 12.58 1.31 -6.90
CA VAL A 31 13.67 1.65 -7.83
C VAL A 31 13.91 3.16 -7.86
N GLU A 32 12.86 3.97 -7.97
CA GLU A 32 12.95 5.44 -7.94
C GLU A 32 13.65 5.92 -6.67
N SER A 33 13.23 5.42 -5.51
CA SER A 33 13.80 5.80 -4.23
C SER A 33 15.27 5.38 -4.07
N LEU A 34 15.69 4.26 -4.68
CA LEU A 34 17.10 3.85 -4.71
C LEU A 34 17.91 4.74 -5.65
N VAL A 35 17.42 4.94 -6.86
CA VAL A 35 18.09 5.69 -7.92
C VAL A 35 18.26 7.16 -7.52
N ALA A 36 17.25 7.77 -6.90
CA ALA A 36 17.29 9.14 -6.39
C ALA A 36 18.34 9.34 -5.28
N ARG A 37 18.63 8.29 -4.49
CA ARG A 37 19.69 8.33 -3.47
C ARG A 37 21.06 8.10 -4.08
N ASN A 38 21.19 7.06 -4.90
CA ASN A 38 22.41 6.72 -5.60
C ASN A 38 22.10 5.73 -6.75
N PRO A 39 22.20 6.14 -8.03
CA PRO A 39 21.93 5.25 -9.16
C PRO A 39 22.89 4.05 -9.22
N GLY A 40 24.07 4.16 -8.59
CA GLY A 40 25.02 3.07 -8.41
C GLY A 40 24.55 1.94 -7.49
N LEU A 41 23.40 2.07 -6.83
CA LEU A 41 22.78 0.97 -6.08
C LEU A 41 22.01 0.00 -6.98
N VAL A 42 21.66 0.41 -8.21
CA VAL A 42 20.98 -0.44 -9.20
C VAL A 42 21.98 -0.86 -10.27
N THR A 43 22.70 -1.95 -10.00
CA THR A 43 23.78 -2.45 -10.85
C THR A 43 23.42 -3.77 -11.50
N SER A 44 23.91 -3.99 -12.72
CA SER A 44 23.94 -5.32 -13.32
C SER A 44 24.95 -6.24 -12.63
N LYS A 45 24.59 -7.53 -12.47
CA LYS A 45 25.50 -8.58 -11.96
C LYS A 45 26.51 -9.08 -13.01
N THR A 46 26.39 -8.68 -14.27
CA THR A 46 27.35 -9.06 -15.32
C THR A 46 28.68 -8.33 -15.20
N TYR A 47 29.73 -8.91 -15.81
CA TYR A 47 31.10 -8.39 -15.82
C TYR A 47 31.13 -6.87 -16.12
N GLY A 48 31.65 -6.10 -15.16
CA GLY A 48 31.84 -4.65 -15.29
C GLY A 48 30.86 -3.75 -14.53
N ARG A 49 29.97 -4.28 -13.67
CA ARG A 49 29.03 -3.50 -12.81
C ARG A 49 28.48 -2.25 -13.53
N LYS A 50 27.86 -2.46 -14.69
CA LYS A 50 27.29 -1.36 -15.46
C LYS A 50 26.04 -0.82 -14.77
N THR A 51 25.93 0.50 -14.73
CA THR A 51 24.80 1.27 -14.21
C THR A 51 24.22 2.10 -15.35
N LEU A 52 22.90 2.20 -15.42
CA LEU A 52 22.27 3.12 -16.35
C LEU A 52 22.39 4.56 -15.81
N PRO A 53 22.52 5.56 -16.70
CA PRO A 53 22.38 6.96 -16.32
C PRO A 53 21.03 7.22 -15.64
N LEU A 54 21.00 8.24 -14.77
CA LEU A 54 19.81 8.61 -14.00
C LEU A 54 18.62 8.94 -14.90
N GLU A 55 18.87 9.61 -16.02
CA GLU A 55 17.87 10.03 -17.00
C GLU A 55 17.18 8.83 -17.63
N VAL A 56 17.92 7.75 -17.89
CA VAL A 56 17.38 6.51 -18.47
C VAL A 56 16.47 5.80 -17.46
N TRP A 57 16.85 5.78 -16.18
CA TRP A 57 15.97 5.25 -15.13
C TRP A 57 14.65 6.01 -15.06
N TYR A 58 14.68 7.34 -15.12
CA TYR A 58 13.45 8.13 -15.10
C TYR A 58 12.57 7.89 -16.33
N MET A 59 13.14 7.72 -17.53
CA MET A 59 12.36 7.34 -18.71
C MET A 59 11.68 5.97 -18.54
N ILE A 60 12.41 4.97 -18.03
CA ILE A 60 11.84 3.63 -17.77
C ILE A 60 10.70 3.71 -16.75
N LEU A 61 10.92 4.44 -15.65
CA LEU A 61 9.92 4.59 -14.60
C LEU A 61 8.66 5.30 -15.13
N ASP A 62 8.82 6.37 -15.90
CA ASP A 62 7.71 7.12 -16.50
C ASP A 62 6.83 6.24 -17.39
N ILE A 63 7.45 5.39 -18.22
CA ILE A 63 6.72 4.42 -19.06
C ILE A 63 5.89 3.45 -18.21
N ILE A 64 6.46 2.94 -17.11
CA ILE A 64 5.79 1.95 -16.26
C ILE A 64 4.68 2.59 -15.43
N THR A 65 4.86 3.83 -14.96
CA THR A 65 3.91 4.49 -14.06
C THR A 65 2.70 5.11 -14.76
N ASN A 66 2.77 5.30 -16.09
CA ASN A 66 1.74 6.00 -16.86
C ASN A 66 0.71 5.07 -17.53
N ASP A 67 0.73 3.77 -17.26
CA ASP A 67 -0.31 2.83 -17.73
C ASP A 67 -1.29 2.44 -16.59
N PRO A 68 -2.39 3.19 -16.40
CA PRO A 68 -3.35 2.96 -15.33
C PRO A 68 -4.15 1.66 -15.48
N SER A 69 -4.13 1.00 -16.65
CA SER A 69 -4.96 -0.18 -16.93
C SER A 69 -4.44 -1.46 -16.25
N LEU A 70 -3.22 -1.44 -15.73
CA LEU A 70 -2.51 -2.60 -15.15
C LEU A 70 -2.37 -2.55 -13.62
N HIS A 71 -3.09 -1.64 -12.95
CA HIS A 71 -2.94 -1.48 -11.51
C HIS A 71 -3.66 -2.59 -10.75
N ASP A 72 -2.91 -3.21 -9.83
CA ASP A 72 -3.35 -4.25 -8.91
C ASP A 72 -3.16 -3.72 -7.49
N PHE A 73 -4.21 -3.80 -6.68
CA PHE A 73 -4.28 -3.17 -5.37
C PHE A 73 -4.38 -4.22 -4.25
N ALA A 74 -3.83 -3.89 -3.09
CA ALA A 74 -4.03 -4.66 -1.87
C ALA A 74 -4.43 -3.76 -0.72
N PHE A 75 -5.45 -4.17 0.01
CA PHE A 75 -5.78 -3.57 1.28
C PHE A 75 -4.87 -4.12 2.37
N VAL A 76 -4.21 -3.21 3.05
CA VAL A 76 -3.21 -3.54 4.06
C VAL A 76 -3.41 -2.69 5.30
N ARG A 77 -3.00 -3.23 6.43
CA ARG A 77 -3.10 -2.58 7.73
C ARG A 77 -1.74 -2.58 8.40
N ALA A 78 -1.30 -1.41 8.88
CA ALA A 78 -0.04 -1.28 9.61
C ALA A 78 -0.04 -2.15 10.87
N ASN A 79 1.04 -2.90 11.07
CA ASN A 79 1.24 -3.75 12.23
C ASN A 79 2.32 -3.18 13.15
N CYS A 80 3.55 -3.14 12.64
CA CYS A 80 4.73 -2.67 13.35
C CYS A 80 5.74 -2.08 12.38
N ILE A 81 6.78 -1.47 12.94
CA ILE A 81 7.97 -1.08 12.21
C ILE A 81 9.11 -2.01 12.61
N GLU A 82 9.84 -2.49 11.62
CA GLU A 82 11.07 -3.25 11.81
C GLU A 82 12.28 -2.46 11.30
N MET A 83 13.40 -2.60 12.00
CA MET A 83 14.68 -2.05 11.55
C MET A 83 15.39 -3.10 10.68
N GLY A 84 15.09 -3.07 9.39
CA GLY A 84 15.63 -4.01 8.41
C GLY A 84 17.03 -3.61 7.94
N GLY A 85 18.08 -3.95 8.70
CA GLY A 85 19.49 -3.91 8.28
C GLY A 85 19.85 -2.87 7.19
N LYS A 86 20.28 -3.33 6.00
CA LYS A 86 20.65 -2.46 4.86
C LYS A 86 19.48 -1.73 4.17
N ARG A 87 18.23 -2.16 4.41
CA ARG A 87 17.02 -1.57 3.81
C ARG A 87 16.45 -0.42 4.66
N GLY A 88 16.97 -0.25 5.88
CA GLY A 88 16.51 0.76 6.82
C GLY A 88 15.19 0.37 7.48
N GLN A 89 14.43 1.37 7.91
CA GLN A 89 13.15 1.17 8.58
C GLN A 89 12.10 0.65 7.58
N THR A 90 11.38 -0.41 7.95
CA THR A 90 10.34 -1.07 7.15
C THR A 90 9.03 -1.06 7.92
N LEU A 91 7.95 -0.62 7.28
CA LEU A 91 6.60 -0.77 7.79
C LEU A 91 6.09 -2.17 7.44
N VAL A 92 5.81 -2.98 8.44
CA VAL A 92 5.20 -4.31 8.27
C VAL A 92 3.69 -4.13 8.32
N CYS A 93 3.01 -4.59 7.26
CA CYS A 93 1.58 -4.48 7.11
C CYS A 93 0.94 -5.86 6.92
N ASN A 94 -0.19 -6.12 7.56
CA ASN A 94 -0.96 -7.33 7.33
C ASN A 94 -1.93 -7.09 6.16
N ARG A 95 -2.03 -8.07 5.25
CA ARG A 95 -3.03 -8.01 4.17
C ARG A 95 -4.41 -8.29 4.73
N VAL A 96 -5.37 -7.48 4.32
CA VAL A 96 -6.79 -7.66 4.63
C VAL A 96 -7.45 -8.27 3.41
N ASN A 97 -7.84 -9.54 3.53
CA ASN A 97 -8.30 -10.35 2.40
C ASN A 97 -9.82 -10.37 2.24
N GLN A 98 -10.56 -10.00 3.29
CA GLN A 98 -11.99 -10.17 3.31
C GLN A 98 -12.67 -8.92 3.86
N TRP A 99 -13.72 -8.53 3.16
CA TRP A 99 -14.83 -7.75 3.67
C TRP A 99 -16.10 -8.53 3.32
N ALA A 100 -17.01 -8.71 4.28
CA ALA A 100 -18.33 -9.28 4.00
C ALA A 100 -19.07 -8.31 3.06
N SER A 101 -19.14 -8.66 1.77
CA SER A 101 -19.67 -7.89 0.63
C SER A 101 -20.44 -6.61 0.97
N LEU A 102 -19.96 -5.48 0.45
CA LEU A 102 -20.58 -4.15 0.60
C LEU A 102 -22.03 -4.09 0.12
N GLY A 103 -22.47 -5.05 -0.71
CA GLY A 103 -23.88 -5.26 -1.06
C GLY A 103 -24.79 -5.58 0.13
N ALA A 104 -24.24 -5.79 1.34
CA ALA A 104 -24.99 -5.97 2.57
C ALA A 104 -25.23 -4.68 3.38
N LEU A 105 -24.64 -3.53 3.00
CA LEU A 105 -24.88 -2.26 3.69
C LEU A 105 -26.28 -1.75 3.36
N ARG A 106 -27.14 -1.61 4.38
CA ARG A 106 -28.57 -1.31 4.24
C ARG A 106 -28.94 0.15 4.53
N ASN A 107 -28.10 0.87 5.26
CA ASN A 107 -28.41 2.23 5.72
C ASN A 107 -27.16 3.08 5.94
N GLU A 108 -27.37 4.39 6.10
CA GLU A 108 -26.29 5.39 6.27
C GLU A 108 -25.48 5.17 7.55
N ASN A 109 -26.09 4.70 8.63
CA ASN A 109 -25.39 4.45 9.90
C ASN A 109 -24.36 3.31 9.75
N GLU A 110 -24.68 2.28 8.96
CA GLU A 110 -23.74 1.21 8.63
C GLU A 110 -22.56 1.76 7.84
N VAL A 111 -22.81 2.62 6.83
CA VAL A 111 -21.74 3.29 6.06
C VAL A 111 -20.85 4.15 6.96
N GLU A 112 -21.43 4.88 7.90
CA GLU A 112 -20.69 5.67 8.88
C GLU A 112 -19.78 4.78 9.73
N GLU A 113 -20.32 3.68 10.25
CA GLU A 113 -19.55 2.74 11.07
C GLU A 113 -18.43 2.04 10.28
N VAL A 114 -18.65 1.73 9.00
CA VAL A 114 -17.57 1.27 8.12
C VAL A 114 -16.47 2.31 7.98
N ASN A 115 -16.81 3.58 7.76
CA ASN A 115 -15.80 4.65 7.70
C ASN A 115 -15.02 4.76 9.02
N MET A 116 -15.68 4.55 10.17
CA MET A 116 -14.99 4.48 11.45
C MET A 116 -14.02 3.30 11.52
N TYR A 117 -14.42 2.11 11.02
CA TYR A 117 -13.54 0.94 10.93
C TYR A 117 -12.38 1.15 9.96
N LEU A 118 -12.55 1.86 8.84
CA LEU A 118 -11.46 2.17 7.91
C LEU A 118 -10.39 3.04 8.59
N ALA A 119 -10.82 4.00 9.42
CA ALA A 119 -9.92 4.84 10.19
C ALA A 119 -9.27 4.11 11.37
N ARG A 120 -10.04 3.27 12.09
CA ARG A 120 -9.64 2.57 13.32
C ARG A 120 -10.10 1.12 13.35
N PRO A 121 -9.47 0.24 12.55
CA PRO A 121 -9.84 -1.18 12.46
C PRO A 121 -9.42 -2.00 13.70
N ASP A 122 -8.82 -1.40 14.74
CA ASP A 122 -8.52 -2.02 16.04
C ASP A 122 -9.69 -1.91 17.01
N LEU A 123 -10.57 -0.93 16.80
CA LEU A 123 -11.70 -0.70 17.66
C LEU A 123 -12.84 -1.66 17.30
N ASN A 124 -13.79 -1.79 18.21
CA ASN A 124 -15.07 -2.44 17.95
C ASN A 124 -16.15 -1.39 18.09
N PHE A 125 -16.99 -1.28 17.07
CA PHE A 125 -18.17 -0.43 17.05
C PHE A 125 -19.43 -1.29 17.24
N ARG A 126 -20.61 -0.67 17.33
CA ARG A 126 -21.80 -1.28 17.93
C ARG A 126 -22.73 -1.95 16.93
N LEU A 127 -22.84 -1.43 15.71
CA LEU A 127 -23.84 -1.87 14.73
C LEU A 127 -23.33 -3.06 13.91
N LEU A 128 -22.03 -3.13 13.64
CA LEU A 128 -21.44 -4.16 12.78
C LEU A 128 -20.21 -4.80 13.45
N PRO A 129 -20.07 -6.13 13.36
CA PRO A 129 -18.84 -6.79 13.78
C PRO A 129 -17.67 -6.29 12.92
N ASN A 130 -16.48 -6.15 13.52
CA ASN A 130 -15.31 -5.65 12.80
C ASN A 130 -15.02 -6.51 11.55
N PRO A 131 -15.19 -5.93 10.36
CA PRO A 131 -15.12 -6.65 9.09
C PRO A 131 -13.68 -6.80 8.58
N PHE A 132 -12.72 -6.07 9.16
CA PHE A 132 -11.29 -6.10 8.80
C PHE A 132 -10.48 -7.01 9.72
N ARG A 133 -11.12 -8.04 10.28
CA ARG A 133 -10.40 -9.03 11.09
C ARG A 133 -9.34 -9.70 10.23
N LEU A 134 -8.15 -9.80 10.78
CA LEU A 134 -7.02 -10.44 10.12
C LEU A 134 -7.16 -11.95 10.30
N ASP A 135 -7.18 -12.69 9.19
CA ASP A 135 -7.33 -14.15 9.23
C ASP A 135 -6.07 -14.90 9.69
N GLY A 136 -5.02 -14.20 10.12
CA GLY A 136 -3.78 -14.79 10.67
C GLY A 136 -2.95 -15.62 9.69
N GLY A 137 -3.48 -15.96 8.51
CA GLY A 137 -2.83 -16.81 7.52
C GLY A 137 -2.16 -16.09 6.35
N SER A 138 -2.25 -14.75 6.25
CA SER A 138 -1.62 -14.00 5.15
C SER A 138 -0.20 -13.58 5.50
N GLN A 139 0.73 -13.77 4.56
CA GLN A 139 2.10 -13.26 4.69
C GLN A 139 2.06 -11.72 4.74
N PRO A 140 2.75 -11.09 5.70
CA PRO A 140 2.75 -9.63 5.80
C PRO A 140 3.50 -9.00 4.63
N TRP A 141 3.07 -7.80 4.25
CA TRP A 141 3.78 -6.92 3.34
C TRP A 141 4.82 -6.12 4.09
N GLU A 142 6.06 -6.21 3.62
CA GLU A 142 7.15 -5.35 4.06
C GLU A 142 7.24 -4.14 3.14
N ILE A 143 6.99 -2.94 3.67
CA ILE A 143 7.03 -1.69 2.91
C ILE A 143 8.16 -0.81 3.46
N PRO A 144 9.32 -0.75 2.78
CA PRO A 144 10.40 0.15 3.14
C PRO A 144 9.93 1.60 3.28
N THR A 145 10.18 2.24 4.42
CA THR A 145 9.74 3.63 4.68
C THR A 145 10.34 4.66 3.72
N LEU A 146 11.47 4.33 3.08
CA LEU A 146 12.06 5.13 2.01
C LEU A 146 11.07 5.38 0.86
N LEU A 147 10.14 4.45 0.61
CA LEU A 147 9.10 4.56 -0.42
C LEU A 147 8.17 5.75 -0.16
N PHE A 148 8.02 6.19 1.08
CA PHE A 148 7.11 7.30 1.41
C PHE A 148 7.65 8.64 0.89
N SER A 149 8.96 8.71 0.62
CA SER A 149 9.62 9.85 -0.02
C SER A 149 9.65 9.75 -1.54
N SER A 150 9.27 8.59 -2.11
CA SER A 150 9.25 8.36 -3.55
C SER A 150 8.37 9.37 -4.27
N LYS A 151 8.75 9.76 -5.50
CA LYS A 151 7.83 10.51 -6.37
C LYS A 151 6.65 9.65 -6.83
N ILE A 152 6.89 8.35 -7.00
CA ILE A 152 5.88 7.36 -7.34
C ILE A 152 5.16 6.93 -6.06
N LYS A 153 3.86 7.20 -5.99
CA LYS A 153 3.05 6.97 -4.79
C LYS A 153 2.39 5.60 -4.84
N SER A 154 2.89 4.67 -4.04
CA SER A 154 2.39 3.29 -3.98
C SER A 154 1.55 2.99 -2.75
N LEU A 155 1.63 3.78 -1.68
CA LEU A 155 0.86 3.55 -0.45
C LEU A 155 -0.03 4.77 -0.14
N HIS A 156 -1.31 4.50 0.09
CA HIS A 156 -2.35 5.52 0.31
C HIS A 156 -3.11 5.28 1.62
N VAL A 157 -3.50 6.37 2.27
CA VAL A 157 -4.30 6.43 3.51
C VAL A 157 -5.58 7.25 3.27
N GLU A 158 -6.39 7.41 4.32
CA GLU A 158 -7.67 8.16 4.27
C GLU A 158 -8.60 7.60 3.19
N ILE A 159 -8.72 6.27 3.22
CA ILE A 159 -9.62 5.50 2.36
C ILE A 159 -11.03 5.71 2.85
N THR A 160 -11.93 5.93 1.91
CA THR A 160 -13.36 6.02 2.14
C THR A 160 -14.07 4.74 1.71
N VAL A 161 -15.31 4.53 2.17
CA VAL A 161 -16.16 3.43 1.69
C VAL A 161 -16.24 3.37 0.15
N PRO A 162 -16.47 4.48 -0.58
CA PRO A 162 -16.44 4.45 -2.06
C PRO A 162 -15.11 4.02 -2.65
N ASP A 163 -13.97 4.48 -2.10
CA ASP A 163 -12.63 4.05 -2.54
C ASP A 163 -12.51 2.52 -2.37
N PHE A 164 -12.97 2.01 -1.24
CA PHE A 164 -12.93 0.59 -0.92
C PHE A 164 -13.81 -0.25 -1.85
N ILE A 165 -15.07 0.17 -2.10
CA ILE A 165 -16.00 -0.49 -3.03
C ILE A 165 -15.38 -0.59 -4.42
N LYS A 166 -14.91 0.54 -4.96
CA LYS A 166 -14.34 0.62 -6.30
C LYS A 166 -13.24 -0.42 -6.52
N HIS A 167 -12.33 -0.57 -5.57
CA HIS A 167 -11.20 -1.48 -5.72
C HIS A 167 -11.52 -2.95 -5.41
N PHE A 168 -12.53 -3.25 -4.60
CA PHE A 168 -12.95 -4.63 -4.31
C PHE A 168 -13.90 -5.22 -5.37
N GLU A 169 -14.78 -4.41 -5.96
CA GLU A 169 -15.72 -4.88 -6.99
C GLU A 169 -15.01 -5.17 -8.33
N ASP A 170 -13.95 -4.41 -8.66
CA ASP A 170 -13.14 -4.65 -9.86
C ASP A 170 -12.33 -5.96 -9.78
N ASP A 171 -11.87 -6.37 -8.58
CA ASP A 171 -11.14 -7.62 -8.38
C ASP A 171 -12.05 -8.86 -8.47
N LEU A 172 -13.30 -8.77 -7.99
CA LEU A 172 -14.28 -9.86 -8.09
C LEU A 172 -14.71 -10.18 -9.53
N GLN A 173 -14.55 -9.22 -10.46
CA GLN A 173 -14.81 -9.44 -11.89
C GLN A 173 -13.63 -10.08 -12.63
N ARG A 174 -12.41 -10.06 -12.06
CA ARG A 174 -11.20 -10.63 -12.67
C ARG A 174 -11.01 -12.12 -12.37
N ASP A 175 -11.66 -12.64 -11.33
CA ASP A 175 -11.62 -14.05 -10.92
C ASP A 175 -12.81 -14.89 -11.47
N GLN A 176 -13.61 -14.35 -12.40
CA GLN A 176 -14.67 -15.06 -13.15
C GLN A 176 -14.28 -15.28 -14.62
#